data_AF-B8X969-F1
#
_entry.id   AF-B8X969-F1
#
_cell.length_a   1.000
_cell.length_b   1.000
_cell.length_c   1.000
_cell.angle_alpha   90.00
_cell.angle_beta   90.00
_cell.angle_gamma   90.00
#
_symmetry.space_group_name_H-M   'P 1'
#
loop_
_entity.id
_entity.type
_entity.pdbx_description
1 polymer ?
#
loop_
_entity_poly.entity_id
_entity_poly.type
_entity_poly.pdbx_seq_one_letter_code
_entity_poly.pdbx_strand_id
1 'polypeptide(L)'
;ALASSDALVHAHGALKTLAASLMKIANDVRWLASGPRSGLGELLIPENEPGSSIMPGKVNPTWCEALTMLCAQVMGNDVAINIGGASGNFELNVFRPLIAHNFL
;
A
#
# COMPACT_ATOMS: atom_id res chain seq x y z
N ALA A 1 19.54 -8.17 -20.45
CA ALA A 1 19.88 -7.29 -19.32
C ALA A 1 19.76 -5.80 -19.67
N LEU A 2 20.28 -5.33 -20.81
CA LEU A 2 20.22 -3.91 -21.20
C LEU A 2 18.90 -3.50 -21.91
N ALA A 3 18.35 -4.37 -22.75
CA ALA A 3 17.15 -4.08 -23.53
C ALA A 3 15.83 -4.09 -22.75
N SER A 4 15.77 -4.81 -21.62
CA SER A 4 14.55 -4.96 -20.81
C SER A 4 14.84 -4.89 -19.31
N SER A 5 13.77 -4.70 -18.53
CA SER A 5 13.80 -4.59 -17.06
C SER A 5 12.84 -5.58 -16.40
N ASP A 6 12.62 -6.74 -17.04
CA ASP A 6 11.54 -7.69 -16.70
C ASP A 6 11.65 -8.23 -15.27
N ALA A 7 12.87 -8.40 -14.76
CA ALA A 7 13.10 -8.82 -13.38
C ALA A 7 12.52 -7.81 -12.36
N LEU A 8 12.65 -6.51 -12.63
CA LEU A 8 12.08 -5.46 -11.78
C LEU A 8 10.56 -5.39 -11.91
N VAL A 9 10.04 -5.55 -13.12
CA VAL A 9 8.58 -5.63 -13.35
C VAL A 9 7.97 -6.80 -12.59
N HIS A 10 8.58 -7.98 -12.69
CA HIS A 10 8.12 -9.18 -11.98
C HIS A 10 8.20 -9.02 -10.46
N ALA A 11 9.34 -8.54 -9.95
CA ALA A 11 9.52 -8.32 -8.52
C ALA A 11 8.51 -7.32 -7.97
N HIS A 12 8.22 -6.24 -8.69
CA HIS A 12 7.21 -5.27 -8.25
C HIS A 12 5.78 -5.84 -8.33
N GLY A 13 5.48 -6.72 -9.29
CA GLY A 13 4.22 -7.46 -9.31
C GLY A 13 3.98 -8.30 -8.05
N ALA A 14 5.04 -8.88 -7.46
CA ALA A 14 4.97 -9.54 -6.17
C ALA A 14 4.69 -8.55 -5.02
N LEU A 15 5.31 -7.37 -5.04
CA LEU A 15 5.05 -6.30 -4.07
C LEU A 15 3.60 -5.77 -4.15
N LYS A 16 3.05 -5.60 -5.35
CA LYS A 16 1.62 -5.27 -5.53
C LYS A 16 0.71 -6.35 -4.93
N THR A 17 1.05 -7.63 -5.11
CA THR A 17 0.27 -8.74 -4.53
C THR A 17 0.28 -8.69 -3.01
N LEU A 18 1.44 -8.36 -2.41
CA LEU A 18 1.54 -8.09 -0.98
C LEU A 18 0.68 -6.89 -0.57
N ALA A 19 0.73 -5.78 -1.32
CA ALA A 19 -0.08 -4.60 -1.05
C ALA A 19 -1.60 -4.89 -1.09
N ALA A 20 -2.07 -5.71 -2.04
CA ALA A 20 -3.46 -6.15 -2.07
C ALA A 20 -3.85 -6.96 -0.82
N SER A 21 -2.96 -7.83 -0.37
CA SER A 21 -3.17 -8.65 0.84
C SER A 21 -3.20 -7.79 2.10
N LEU A 22 -2.24 -6.87 2.26
CA LEU A 22 -2.15 -5.95 3.38
C LEU A 22 -3.33 -4.97 3.42
N MET A 23 -3.76 -4.46 2.26
CA MET A 23 -4.97 -3.64 2.14
C MET A 23 -6.18 -4.36 2.73
N LYS A 24 -6.37 -5.65 2.40
CA LYS A 24 -7.48 -6.44 2.95
C LYS A 24 -7.36 -6.60 4.46
N ILE A 25 -6.19 -7.01 4.96
CA ILE A 25 -5.95 -7.21 6.40
C ILE A 25 -6.20 -5.91 7.19
N ALA A 26 -5.66 -4.78 6.73
CA ALA A 26 -5.86 -3.48 7.36
C ALA A 26 -7.33 -3.05 7.37
N ASN A 27 -8.07 -3.36 6.29
CA ASN A 27 -9.50 -3.10 6.22
C ASN A 27 -10.29 -3.94 7.23
N ASP A 28 -10.01 -5.23 7.35
CA ASP A 28 -10.67 -6.08 8.35
C ASP A 28 -10.45 -5.55 9.76
N VAL A 29 -9.18 -5.24 10.12
CA VAL A 29 -8.84 -4.74 11.47
C VAL A 29 -9.61 -3.45 11.78
N ARG A 30 -9.61 -2.46 10.88
CA ARG A 30 -10.29 -1.18 11.14
C ARG A 30 -11.81 -1.31 11.21
N TRP A 31 -12.41 -2.23 10.44
CA TRP A 31 -13.85 -2.48 10.49
C TRP A 31 -14.25 -3.23 11.75
N LEU A 32 -13.51 -4.28 12.12
CA LEU A 32 -13.75 -5.03 13.35
C LEU A 32 -13.56 -4.17 14.61
N ALA A 33 -12.68 -3.17 14.56
CA ALA A 33 -12.48 -2.19 15.62
C ALA A 33 -13.42 -0.97 15.56
N SER A 34 -14.33 -0.89 14.58
CA SER A 34 -15.25 0.24 14.44
C SER A 34 -16.20 0.31 15.65
N GLY A 35 -16.38 1.49 16.22
CA GLY A 35 -17.12 1.65 17.48
C GLY A 35 -17.02 3.08 18.04
N PRO A 36 -17.26 3.29 19.35
CA PRO A 36 -17.40 2.27 20.40
C PRO A 36 -18.81 1.70 20.58
N ARG A 37 -19.84 2.28 19.94
CA ARG A 37 -21.24 1.84 20.10
C ARG A 37 -22.00 1.63 18.80
N SER A 38 -21.61 2.32 17.74
CA SER A 38 -22.31 2.34 16.44
C SER A 38 -21.50 1.67 15.32
N GLY A 39 -20.76 0.61 15.65
CA GLY A 39 -19.94 -0.18 14.73
C GLY A 39 -19.98 -1.67 15.09
N LEU A 40 -18.98 -2.44 14.67
CA LEU A 40 -18.87 -3.87 15.01
C LEU A 40 -18.33 -4.11 16.42
N GLY A 41 -17.24 -3.42 16.79
CA GLY A 41 -16.65 -3.46 18.13
C GLY A 41 -16.11 -4.84 18.57
N GLU A 42 -15.74 -5.71 17.64
CA GLU A 42 -15.22 -7.06 17.92
C GLU A 42 -13.74 -7.05 18.31
N LEU A 43 -12.98 -6.04 17.87
CA LEU A 43 -11.58 -5.83 18.24
C LEU A 43 -11.39 -4.53 19.02
N LEU A 44 -10.44 -4.55 19.95
CA LEU A 44 -9.90 -3.35 20.59
C LEU A 44 -8.50 -3.11 20.02
N ILE A 45 -8.26 -1.89 19.53
CA ILE A 45 -6.95 -1.47 19.01
C ILE A 45 -6.27 -0.49 19.99
N PRO A 46 -4.93 -0.46 20.04
CA PRO A 46 -4.21 0.49 20.89
C PRO A 46 -4.50 1.94 20.51
N GLU A 47 -4.63 2.81 21.52
CA GLU A 47 -4.71 4.26 21.36
C GLU A 47 -3.29 4.84 21.27
N ASN A 48 -2.88 5.28 20.09
CA ASN A 48 -1.52 5.76 19.83
C ASN A 48 -1.43 7.30 19.71
N GLU A 49 -2.53 7.95 19.34
CA GLU A 49 -2.65 9.41 19.32
C GLU A 49 -3.51 9.89 20.50
N PRO A 50 -3.27 11.10 21.03
CA PRO A 50 -4.10 11.64 22.11
C PRO A 50 -5.57 11.73 21.68
N GLY A 51 -6.42 10.91 22.29
CA GLY A 51 -7.86 11.07 22.20
C GLY A 51 -8.34 12.36 22.87
N SER A 52 -9.55 12.79 22.54
CA SER A 52 -10.17 13.91 23.25
C SER A 52 -10.78 13.40 24.56
N SER A 53 -10.53 14.09 25.67
CA SER A 53 -11.14 13.76 26.98
C SER A 53 -12.68 13.81 26.96
N ILE A 54 -13.28 14.51 25.99
CA ILE A 54 -14.73 14.53 25.77
C ILE A 54 -15.28 13.30 25.02
N MET A 55 -14.42 12.54 24.34
CA MET A 55 -14.76 11.37 23.52
C MET A 55 -14.08 10.10 24.06
N PRO A 56 -14.44 9.63 25.27
CA PRO A 56 -13.80 8.46 25.87
C PRO A 56 -14.06 7.19 25.04
N GLY A 57 -13.01 6.38 24.86
CA GLY A 57 -13.07 5.11 24.13
C GLY A 57 -13.11 5.25 22.60
N LYS A 58 -13.06 6.47 22.05
CA LYS A 58 -12.89 6.69 20.62
C LYS A 58 -11.41 6.53 20.27
N VAL A 59 -11.08 5.49 19.50
CA VAL A 59 -9.74 5.27 18.94
C VAL A 59 -9.85 5.24 17.42
N ASN A 60 -9.07 6.09 16.74
CA ASN A 60 -9.00 6.07 15.28
C ASN A 60 -7.97 5.02 14.82
N PRO A 61 -8.25 4.26 13.76
CA PRO A 61 -7.33 3.24 13.24
C PRO A 61 -6.25 3.84 12.31
N THR A 62 -5.53 4.87 12.78
CA THR A 62 -4.58 5.68 11.99
C THR A 62 -3.49 4.87 11.30
N TRP A 63 -3.03 3.79 11.93
CA TRP A 63 -2.05 2.86 11.35
C TRP A 63 -2.64 2.06 10.19
N CYS A 64 -3.91 1.65 10.29
CA CYS A 64 -4.62 1.01 9.17
C CYS A 64 -4.83 2.03 8.04
N GLU A 65 -5.19 3.27 8.36
CA GLU A 65 -5.34 4.35 7.38
C GLU A 65 -4.03 4.57 6.62
N ALA A 66 -2.91 4.76 7.33
CA ALA A 66 -1.59 4.91 6.73
C ALA A 66 -1.20 3.72 5.85
N LEU A 67 -1.41 2.49 6.33
CA LEU A 67 -1.10 1.28 5.56
C LEU A 67 -1.94 1.19 4.28
N THR A 68 -3.24 1.51 4.34
CA THR A 68 -4.10 1.50 3.16
C THR A 68 -3.69 2.57 2.13
N MET A 69 -3.26 3.76 2.57
CA MET A 69 -2.71 4.79 1.68
C MET A 69 -1.43 4.30 0.98
N LEU A 70 -0.51 3.67 1.72
CA LEU A 70 0.72 3.09 1.14
C LEU A 70 0.42 1.97 0.15
N CYS A 71 -0.56 1.09 0.45
CA CYS A 71 -0.97 0.04 -0.48
C CYS A 71 -1.51 0.60 -1.79
N ALA A 72 -2.30 1.68 -1.73
CA ALA A 72 -2.78 2.38 -2.93
C ALA A 72 -1.62 3.00 -3.74
N GLN A 73 -0.63 3.59 -3.06
CA GLN A 73 0.56 4.13 -3.71
C GLN A 73 1.36 3.03 -4.43
N VAL A 74 1.57 1.87 -3.81
CA VAL A 74 2.25 0.71 -4.44
C VAL A 74 1.51 0.25 -5.69
N MET A 75 0.18 0.23 -5.69
CA MET A 75 -0.60 -0.11 -6.89
C MET A 75 -0.40 0.92 -8.02
N GLY A 76 -0.30 2.20 -7.69
CA GLY A 76 0.04 3.26 -8.65
C GLY A 76 1.45 3.11 -9.22
N ASN A 77 2.44 2.85 -8.35
CA ASN A 77 3.82 2.61 -8.74
C ASN A 77 3.95 1.41 -9.70
N ASP A 78 3.17 0.33 -9.47
CA ASP A 78 3.14 -0.85 -10.33
C ASP A 78 2.74 -0.49 -11.77
N VAL A 79 1.76 0.38 -11.95
CA VAL A 79 1.35 0.85 -13.29
C VAL A 79 2.50 1.58 -13.98
N ALA A 80 3.17 2.51 -13.28
CA ALA A 80 4.30 3.24 -13.83
C ALA A 80 5.46 2.31 -14.24
N ILE A 81 5.79 1.32 -13.40
CA ILE A 81 6.84 0.33 -13.67
C ILE A 81 6.49 -0.55 -14.87
N ASN A 82 5.25 -1.00 -15.00
CA ASN A 82 4.82 -1.80 -16.16
C ASN A 82 4.95 -1.00 -17.47
N ILE A 83 4.53 0.27 -17.47
CA ILE A 83 4.69 1.16 -18.62
C ILE A 83 6.19 1.34 -18.95
N GLY A 84 7.03 1.61 -17.96
CA GLY A 84 8.47 1.75 -18.15
C GLY A 84 9.13 0.47 -18.66
N GLY A 85 8.72 -0.69 -18.16
CA GLY A 85 9.20 -2.00 -18.58
C GLY A 85 8.92 -2.30 -20.05
N ALA A 86 7.71 -1.96 -20.53
CA ALA A 86 7.29 -2.13 -21.92
C ALA A 86 7.91 -1.13 -22.92
N SER A 87 8.56 -0.08 -22.43
CA SER A 87 9.04 1.05 -23.26
C SER A 87 10.52 0.90 -23.70
N GLY A 88 11.03 -0.33 -23.81
CA GLY A 88 12.37 -0.58 -24.35
C GLY A 88 12.41 -0.56 -25.87
N ASN A 89 13.50 -0.06 -26.45
CA ASN A 89 13.71 -0.05 -27.91
C ASN A 89 15.06 -0.70 -28.25
N PHE A 90 15.02 -1.75 -29.06
CA PHE A 90 16.21 -2.48 -29.53
C PHE A 90 17.13 -2.90 -28.38
N GLU A 91 18.37 -2.43 -28.32
CA GLU A 91 19.39 -2.89 -27.38
C GLU A 91 19.26 -2.31 -25.96
N LEU A 92 18.45 -1.25 -25.75
CA LEU A 92 18.42 -0.52 -24.48
C LEU A 92 17.01 -0.03 -24.07
N ASN A 93 16.63 -0.33 -22.83
CA ASN A 93 15.54 0.36 -22.15
C ASN A 93 16.07 1.59 -21.40
N VAL A 94 15.58 2.78 -21.76
CA VAL A 94 15.99 4.08 -21.21
C VAL A 94 15.04 4.62 -20.12
N PHE A 95 13.95 3.91 -19.82
CA PHE A 95 13.01 4.23 -18.73
C PHE A 95 13.53 3.80 -17.34
N ARG A 96 14.80 3.39 -17.25
CA ARG A 96 15.45 2.89 -16.02
C ARG A 96 15.32 3.83 -14.81
N PRO A 97 15.47 5.17 -14.94
CA PRO A 97 15.31 6.06 -13.79
C PRO A 97 13.89 6.03 -13.22
N LEU A 98 12.85 6.00 -14.07
CA LEU A 98 11.46 5.91 -13.65
C LEU A 98 11.17 4.58 -12.96
N ILE A 99 11.67 3.47 -13.52
CA ILE A 99 11.50 2.14 -12.93
C ILE A 99 12.17 2.08 -11.56
N ALA A 100 13.42 2.53 -11.45
CA ALA A 100 14.17 2.50 -10.19
C ALA A 100 13.53 3.39 -9.11
N HIS A 101 13.05 4.58 -9.48
CA HIS A 101 12.40 5.51 -8.55
C HIS A 101 11.09 4.97 -7.99
N ASN A 102 10.28 4.27 -8.80
CA ASN A 102 9.01 3.70 -8.32
C ASN A 102 9.20 2.39 -7.56
N PHE A 103 10.34 1.71 -7.77
CA PHE A 103 10.65 0.43 -7.13
C PHE A 103 11.18 0.58 -5.70
N LEU A 104 11.91 1.68 -5.42
CA LEU A 104 12.48 2.01 -4.11
C LEU A 104 11.55 2.92 -3.31
#